data_AF-A0A1G6II93-F1
#
_entry.id   AF-A0A1G6II93-F1
#
_cell.length_a   1.000
_cell.length_b   1.000
_cell.length_c   1.000
_cell.angle_alpha   90.00
_cell.angle_beta   90.00
_cell.angle_gamma   90.00
#
_symmetry.space_group_name_H-M   'P 1'
#
loop_
_entity.id
_entity.type
_entity.pdbx_description
1 polymer ?
#
loop_
_entity_poly.entity_id
_entity_poly.type
_entity_poly.pdbx_seq_one_letter_code
_entity_poly.pdbx_strand_id
1 'polypeptide(L)'
;MKEYLQDSSAVLEAVGSDGEHGLTAGEAAARLERDGLNKLKEAEKDPLWKRFLAQMADPMIIMLIVAAVISALTGIAQGEADFADVIIICFVVVVNAVLGVVQESKAEEALAALQEMSAAQSKAVR
;
A
#
# COMPACT_ATOMS: atom_id res chain seq x y z
N MET A 1 -33.75 7.44 1.85
CA MET A 1 -34.30 8.51 0.99
C MET A 1 -33.13 9.15 0.26
N LYS A 2 -33.30 9.62 -0.97
CA LYS A 2 -32.23 10.28 -1.72
C LYS A 2 -32.24 11.76 -1.37
N GLU A 3 -31.23 12.28 -0.65
CA GLU A 3 -31.23 13.68 -0.20
C GLU A 3 -31.25 14.67 -1.38
N TYR A 4 -30.72 14.28 -2.55
CA TYR A 4 -30.76 15.08 -3.78
C TYR A 4 -32.15 15.29 -4.39
N LEU A 5 -33.20 14.67 -3.83
CA LEU A 5 -34.59 14.87 -4.23
C LEU A 5 -35.38 15.73 -3.23
N GLN A 6 -34.75 16.23 -2.17
CA GLN A 6 -35.37 17.02 -1.12
C GLN A 6 -35.06 18.50 -1.27
N ASP A 7 -35.93 19.37 -0.73
CA ASP A 7 -35.66 20.80 -0.62
C ASP A 7 -34.46 21.07 0.29
N SER A 8 -33.68 22.10 -0.04
CA SER A 8 -32.45 22.44 0.68
C SER A 8 -32.71 22.75 2.17
N SER A 9 -33.84 23.37 2.50
CA SER A 9 -34.26 23.62 3.88
C SER A 9 -34.49 22.34 4.67
N ALA A 10 -35.14 21.34 4.05
CA ALA A 10 -35.40 20.06 4.69
C ALA A 10 -34.10 19.27 4.93
N VAL A 11 -33.13 19.35 4.01
CA VAL A 11 -31.81 18.74 4.18
C VAL A 11 -31.02 19.44 5.29
N LEU A 12 -31.01 20.78 5.31
CA LEU A 12 -30.33 21.57 6.35
C LEU A 12 -30.88 21.30 7.75
N GLU A 13 -32.20 21.18 7.88
CA GLU A 13 -32.85 20.81 9.14
C GLU A 13 -32.50 19.37 9.56
N ALA A 14 -32.54 18.42 8.62
CA ALA A 14 -32.20 17.02 8.90
C ALA A 14 -30.74 16.83 9.34
N VAL A 15 -29.80 17.59 8.78
CA VAL A 15 -28.38 17.55 9.15
C VAL A 15 -28.01 18.55 10.25
N GLY A 16 -28.97 19.34 10.75
CA GLY A 16 -28.77 20.35 11.78
C GLY A 16 -27.67 21.35 11.44
N SER A 17 -27.70 21.93 10.23
CA SER A 17 -26.74 22.96 9.80
C SER A 17 -27.49 24.24 9.42
N ASP A 18 -26.89 25.39 9.72
CA ASP A 18 -27.41 26.68 9.23
C ASP A 18 -26.98 26.90 7.77
N GLY A 19 -27.87 27.47 6.96
CA GLY A 19 -27.61 27.70 5.53
C GLY A 19 -26.65 28.87 5.26
N GLU A 20 -26.56 29.85 6.17
CA GLU A 20 -25.72 31.04 6.01
C GLU A 20 -24.45 30.98 6.85
N HIS A 21 -24.55 30.44 8.07
CA HIS A 21 -23.47 30.39 9.07
C HIS A 21 -22.83 29.01 9.19
N GLY A 22 -23.44 27.96 8.63
CA GLY A 22 -22.90 26.60 8.67
C GLY A 22 -22.96 25.95 10.05
N LEU A 23 -21.94 25.15 10.38
CA LEU A 23 -21.83 24.42 11.65
C LEU A 23 -20.91 25.16 12.63
N THR A 24 -21.33 25.24 13.90
CA THR A 24 -20.47 25.78 14.95
C THR A 24 -19.19 24.96 15.11
N ALA A 25 -18.11 25.59 15.58
CA ALA A 25 -16.83 24.91 15.79
C ALA A 25 -16.93 23.69 16.73
N GLY A 26 -17.77 23.77 17.77
CA GLY A 26 -18.00 22.66 18.71
C GLY A 26 -18.75 21.50 18.06
N GLU A 27 -19.80 21.80 17.29
CA GLU A 27 -20.58 20.80 16.55
C GLU A 27 -19.71 20.10 15.48
N ALA A 28 -18.89 20.86 14.75
CA ALA A 28 -17.98 20.32 13.76
C ALA A 28 -16.92 19.41 14.38
N ALA A 29 -16.36 19.78 15.54
CA ALA A 29 -15.41 18.94 16.27
C ALA A 29 -16.07 17.65 16.79
N ALA A 30 -17.27 17.75 17.37
CA ALA A 30 -18.02 16.60 17.86
C ALA A 30 -18.36 15.60 16.73
N ARG A 31 -18.74 16.11 15.55
CA ARG A 31 -18.98 15.26 14.37
C ARG A 31 -17.71 14.61 13.86
N LEU A 32 -16.59 15.33 13.88
CA LEU A 32 -15.29 14.77 13.48
C LEU A 32 -14.86 13.61 14.39
N GLU A 33 -15.08 13.73 15.70
CA GLU A 33 -14.81 12.64 16.66
C GLU A 33 -15.75 11.44 16.46
N ARG A 34 -17.03 11.71 16.16
CA ARG A 34 -18.05 10.66 15.97
C ARG A 34 -17.89 9.90 14.65
N ASP A 35 -17.72 10.63 13.55
CA ASP A 35 -17.79 10.09 12.18
C ASP A 35 -16.41 9.82 11.59
N GLY A 36 -15.36 10.43 12.17
CA GLY A 36 -13.99 10.32 11.70
C GLY A 36 -13.68 11.26 10.53
N LEU A 37 -12.45 11.15 10.03
CA LEU A 37 -11.99 11.94 8.89
C LEU A 37 -12.73 11.51 7.61
N ASN A 38 -13.03 12.49 6.75
CA ASN A 38 -13.50 12.23 5.40
C ASN A 38 -12.32 11.71 4.53
N LYS A 39 -11.93 10.47 4.76
CA LYS A 39 -10.85 9.77 4.05
C LYS A 39 -11.29 8.34 3.73
N LEU A 40 -11.00 7.90 2.51
CA LEU A 40 -11.24 6.51 2.12
C LEU A 40 -10.32 5.57 2.90
N LYS A 41 -10.84 4.40 3.25
CA LYS A 41 -10.07 3.36 3.94
C LYS A 41 -8.94 2.91 3.02
N GLU A 42 -7.70 3.07 3.48
CA GLU A 42 -6.52 2.61 2.72
C GLU A 42 -6.49 1.08 2.69
N ALA A 43 -5.99 0.51 1.58
CA ALA A 43 -5.76 -0.92 1.49
C ALA A 43 -4.67 -1.33 2.48
N GLU A 44 -4.86 -2.48 3.15
CA GLU A 44 -3.84 -3.00 4.06
C GLU A 44 -2.55 -3.30 3.29
N LYS A 45 -1.43 -2.79 3.80
CA LYS A 45 -0.13 -3.04 3.22
C LYS A 45 0.24 -4.51 3.41
N ASP A 46 0.68 -5.16 2.34
CA ASP A 46 1.19 -6.52 2.45
C ASP A 46 2.44 -6.54 3.34
N PRO A 47 2.54 -7.48 4.30
CA PRO A 47 3.69 -7.56 5.19
C PRO A 47 4.95 -8.03 4.44
N LEU A 48 6.12 -7.64 4.94
CA LEU A 48 7.42 -7.90 4.29
C LEU A 48 7.67 -9.37 3.94
N TRP A 49 7.28 -10.30 4.81
CA TRP A 49 7.45 -11.73 4.57
C TRP A 49 6.59 -12.22 3.40
N LYS A 50 5.39 -11.63 3.20
CA LYS A 50 4.49 -12.00 2.10
C LYS A 50 5.04 -11.49 0.77
N ARG A 51 5.58 -10.27 0.75
CA ARG A 51 6.30 -9.70 -0.41
C ARG A 51 7.52 -10.55 -0.78
N PHE A 52 8.30 -10.97 0.22
CA PHE A 52 9.45 -11.85 0.01
C PHE A 52 9.04 -13.20 -0.61
N LEU A 53 7.99 -13.84 -0.09
CA LEU A 53 7.49 -15.09 -0.65
C LEU A 53 6.94 -14.92 -2.07
N ALA A 54 6.27 -13.80 -2.35
CA ALA A 54 5.80 -13.49 -3.70
C ALA A 54 6.98 -13.37 -4.68
N GLN A 55 8.10 -12.79 -4.25
CA GLN A 55 9.31 -12.70 -5.06
C GLN A 55 9.97 -14.07 -5.28
N MET A 56 9.94 -14.96 -4.28
CA MET A 56 10.38 -16.36 -4.47
C MET A 56 9.51 -17.14 -5.47
N ALA A 57 8.25 -16.74 -5.64
CA ALA A 57 7.33 -17.30 -6.62
C ALA A 57 7.47 -16.68 -8.02
N ASP A 58 8.37 -15.70 -8.21
CA ASP A 58 8.61 -15.09 -9.51
C ASP A 58 9.24 -16.10 -10.49
N PRO A 59 8.73 -16.24 -11.73
CA PRO A 59 9.24 -17.21 -12.70
C PRO A 59 10.74 -17.10 -12.98
N MET A 60 11.32 -15.89 -12.99
CA MET A 60 12.76 -15.74 -13.18
C MET A 60 13.56 -16.24 -11.99
N ILE A 61 13.11 -15.96 -10.76
CA ILE A 61 13.78 -16.46 -9.54
C ILE A 61 13.66 -17.99 -9.45
N ILE A 62 12.50 -18.55 -9.78
CA ILE A 62 12.32 -20.00 -9.86
C ILE A 62 13.32 -20.61 -10.86
N MET A 63 13.51 -20.00 -12.04
CA MET A 63 14.52 -20.47 -12.98
C MET A 63 15.94 -20.43 -12.42
N LEU A 64 16.32 -19.38 -11.69
CA LEU A 64 17.64 -19.28 -11.04
C LEU A 64 17.82 -20.34 -9.96
N ILE A 65 16.79 -20.62 -9.16
CA ILE A 65 16.82 -21.67 -8.13
C ILE A 65 16.98 -23.04 -8.80
N VAL A 66 16.22 -23.32 -9.87
CA VAL A 66 16.35 -24.56 -10.65
C VAL A 66 17.76 -24.70 -11.23
N ALA A 67 18.33 -23.64 -11.79
CA ALA A 67 19.70 -23.64 -12.29
C ALA A 67 20.72 -23.92 -11.17
N ALA A 68 20.56 -23.30 -9.99
CA ALA A 68 21.41 -23.55 -8.83
C ALA A 68 21.34 -25.01 -8.36
N VAL A 69 20.14 -25.60 -8.33
CA VAL A 69 19.94 -27.01 -7.97
C VAL A 69 20.60 -27.94 -8.98
N ILE A 70 20.44 -27.69 -10.29
CA ILE A 70 21.08 -28.49 -11.34
C ILE A 70 22.61 -28.39 -11.24
N SER A 71 23.15 -27.18 -11.01
CA SER A 71 24.58 -26.96 -10.82
C SER A 71 25.11 -27.72 -9.60
N ALA A 72 24.43 -27.62 -8.45
CA ALA A 72 24.81 -28.33 -7.23
C ALA A 72 24.79 -29.86 -7.39
N LEU A 73 23.76 -30.40 -8.04
CA LEU A 73 23.66 -31.85 -8.32
C LEU A 73 24.78 -32.32 -9.26
N THR A 74 25.12 -31.52 -10.27
CA THR A 74 26.20 -31.83 -11.22
C THR A 74 27.56 -31.78 -10.53
N GLY A 75 27.81 -30.77 -9.69
CA GLY A 75 29.05 -30.66 -8.90
C GLY A 75 29.24 -31.79 -7.91
N ILE A 76 28.18 -32.20 -7.20
CA ILE A 76 28.22 -33.38 -6.31
C ILE A 76 28.51 -34.66 -7.08
N ALA A 77 27.91 -34.85 -8.26
CA ALA A 77 28.13 -36.03 -9.10
C ALA A 77 29.55 -36.09 -9.70
N GLN A 78 30.17 -34.92 -9.94
CA GLN A 78 31.55 -34.81 -10.45
C GLN A 78 32.61 -34.82 -9.34
N GLY A 79 32.21 -34.74 -8.06
CA GLY A 79 33.11 -34.76 -6.91
C GLY A 79 33.79 -33.41 -6.60
N GLU A 80 33.58 -32.41 -7.45
CA GLU A 80 33.94 -31.00 -7.22
C GLU A 80 32.65 -30.23 -6.97
N ALA A 81 32.20 -30.21 -5.72
CA ALA A 81 31.09 -29.36 -5.33
C ALA A 81 31.57 -27.90 -5.31
N ASP A 82 31.32 -27.17 -6.40
CA ASP A 82 31.57 -25.74 -6.45
C ASP A 82 30.46 -24.98 -5.71
N PHE A 83 30.65 -24.84 -4.40
CA PHE A 83 29.73 -24.08 -3.55
C PHE A 83 29.76 -22.57 -3.85
N ALA A 84 30.73 -22.07 -4.62
CA ALA A 84 30.82 -20.65 -4.93
C ALA A 84 29.61 -20.19 -5.77
N ASP A 85 29.21 -20.96 -6.77
CA ASP A 85 28.05 -20.65 -7.62
C ASP A 85 26.75 -20.58 -6.81
N VAL A 86 26.54 -21.55 -5.91
CA VAL A 86 25.36 -21.57 -5.04
C VAL A 86 25.33 -20.34 -4.13
N ILE A 87 26.46 -19.99 -3.53
CA ILE A 87 26.59 -18.82 -2.65
C ILE A 87 26.32 -17.52 -3.43
N ILE A 88 26.86 -17.39 -4.65
CA ILE A 88 26.66 -16.22 -5.51
C ILE A 88 25.18 -16.08 -5.88
N ILE A 89 24.52 -17.17 -6.30
CA ILE A 89 23.10 -17.13 -6.65
C ILE A 89 22.24 -16.76 -5.44
N CYS A 90 22.48 -17.37 -4.28
CA CYS A 90 21.78 -17.01 -3.04
C CYS A 90 21.99 -15.54 -2.69
N PHE A 91 23.21 -15.02 -2.80
CA PHE A 91 23.52 -13.62 -2.55
C PHE A 91 22.73 -12.69 -3.48
N VAL A 92 22.73 -12.96 -4.79
CA VAL A 92 21.98 -12.16 -5.78
C VAL A 92 20.49 -12.15 -5.49
N VAL A 93 19.91 -13.30 -5.13
CA VAL A 93 18.49 -13.42 -4.78
C VAL A 93 18.15 -12.58 -3.55
N VAL A 94 18.97 -12.65 -2.50
CA VAL A 94 18.77 -11.85 -1.28
C VAL A 94 18.89 -10.36 -1.57
N VAL A 95 19.90 -9.95 -2.34
CA VAL A 95 20.07 -8.55 -2.74
C VAL A 95 18.87 -8.05 -3.55
N ASN A 96 18.39 -8.84 -4.52
CA ASN A 96 17.22 -8.48 -5.33
C ASN A 96 15.94 -8.39 -4.49
N ALA A 97 15.75 -9.28 -3.51
CA ALA A 97 14.59 -9.22 -2.62
C ALA A 97 14.62 -7.95 -1.75
N VAL A 98 15.78 -7.60 -1.18
CA VAL A 98 15.95 -6.38 -0.38
C VAL A 98 15.72 -5.13 -1.25
N LEU A 99 16.35 -5.08 -2.43
CA LEU A 99 16.16 -3.98 -3.37
C LEU A 99 14.70 -3.87 -3.83
N GLY A 100 14.03 -4.99 -4.07
CA GLY A 100 12.60 -5.03 -4.43
C GLY A 100 11.72 -4.40 -3.36
N VAL A 101 11.87 -4.83 -2.11
CA VAL A 101 11.12 -4.27 -0.96
C VAL A 101 11.35 -2.76 -0.80
N VAL A 102 12.61 -2.33 -0.92
CA VAL A 102 12.96 -0.90 -0.79
C VAL A 102 12.38 -0.09 -1.96
N GLN A 103 12.43 -0.60 -3.19
CA GLN A 103 11.86 0.06 -4.36
C GLN A 103 10.34 0.16 -4.27
N GLU A 104 9.68 -0.90 -3.83
CA GLU A 104 8.22 -0.91 -3.65
C GLU A 104 7.79 0.07 -2.55
N SER A 105 8.52 0.10 -1.43
CA SER A 105 8.26 1.04 -0.34
C SER A 105 8.40 2.49 -0.80
N LYS A 106 9.43 2.80 -1.61
CA LYS A 106 9.60 4.13 -2.21
C LYS A 106 8.49 4.49 -3.20
N ALA A 107 8.01 3.51 -3.98
CA ALA A 107 6.91 3.73 -4.91
C ALA A 107 5.59 4.02 -4.16
N GLU A 108 5.32 3.29 -3.08
CA GLU A 108 4.19 3.55 -2.18
C GLU A 108 4.27 4.95 -1.56
N GLU A 109 5.43 5.35 -1.04
CA GLU A 109 5.64 6.69 -0.47
C GLU A 109 5.39 7.79 -1.50
N ALA A 110 5.89 7.62 -2.73
CA ALA A 110 5.66 8.58 -3.81
C ALA A 110 4.17 8.69 -4.17
N LEU A 111 3.46 7.55 -4.23
CA LEU A 111 2.01 7.53 -4.46
C LEU A 111 1.24 8.22 -3.32
N ALA A 112 1.61 7.97 -2.07
CA ALA A 112 0.99 8.62 -0.92
C ALA A 112 1.17 10.15 -0.97
N ALA A 113 2.38 10.62 -1.28
CA ALA A 113 2.66 12.04 -1.45
C ALA A 113 1.83 12.67 -2.59
N LEU A 114 1.70 11.96 -3.73
CA LEU A 114 0.86 12.42 -4.84
C LEU A 114 -0.63 12.49 -4.47
N GLN A 115 -1.12 11.53 -3.69
CA GLN A 115 -2.49 11.55 -3.17
C GLN A 115 -2.72 12.73 -2.22
N GLU A 116 -1.75 13.04 -1.36
CA GLU A 116 -1.81 14.21 -0.47
C GLU A 116 -1.80 15.52 -1.25
N MET A 117 -0.94 15.65 -2.27
CA MET A 117 -0.91 16.82 -3.15
C MET A 117 -2.19 16.99 -3.99
N SER A 118 -2.84 15.88 -4.34
CA SER A 118 -4.08 15.86 -5.11
C SER A 118 -5.32 15.89 -4.22
N ALA A 119 -5.15 15.94 -2.89
CA ALA A 119 -6.27 15.99 -1.97
C ALA A 119 -7.07 17.27 -2.22
N ALA A 120 -8.29 17.10 -2.73
CA ALA A 120 -9.18 18.21 -3.00
C ALA A 120 -9.51 18.93 -1.69
N GLN A 121 -9.14 20.21 -1.61
CA GLN A 121 -9.58 21.05 -0.51
C GLN A 121 -11.02 21.49 -0.75
N SER A 122 -11.86 21.35 0.27
CA SER A 122 -13.24 21.82 0.25
C SER A 122 -13.36 23.12 1.02
N LYS A 123 -14.00 24.13 0.42
CA LYS A 123 -14.41 25.33 1.15
C LYS A 123 -15.72 25.06 1.88
N ALA A 124 -15.75 25.31 3.18
CA ALA A 124 -16.94 25.17 4.02
C ALA A 124 -17.21 26.46 4.80
N VAL A 125 -18.46 26.68 5.18
CA VAL A 125 -18.89 27.75 6.09
C VAL A 125 -19.11 27.14 7.48
N ARG A 126 -18.63 27.82 8.51
CA ARG A 126 -18.61 27.39 9.92
C ARG A 126 -18.72 28.61 10.82
#